data_AF-A0A7V9UZW9-F1
#
_entry.id   AF-A0A7V9UZW9-F1
#
_cell.length_a   1.000
_cell.length_b   1.000
_cell.length_c   1.000
_cell.angle_alpha   90.00
_cell.angle_beta   90.00
_cell.angle_gamma   90.00
#
_symmetry.space_group_name_H-M   'P 1'
#
loop_
_entity.id
_entity.type
_entity.pdbx_description
1 polymer ?
#
loop_
_entity_poly.entity_id
_entity_poly.type
_entity_poly.pdbx_seq_one_letter_code
_entity_poly.pdbx_strand_id
1 'polypeptide(L)'
;MPVDPGRHWLEAGITGIARPREWDAIATIDAPGVLGEEVEFVALADGRFVREGERSATDPALFAAALEGAIELPYRAVAVRREALWAVGAVSIEVAELHPSPRGDELELTWNGTTLSLTVDSLPADPAHADALERIALHRSRGPYAARAHRLADDLWEILVLPL
;
A
#
# COMPACT_ATOMS: atom_id res chain seq x y z
N MET A 1 -9.10 -24.78 -11.35
CA MET A 1 -8.02 -23.88 -10.92
C MET A 1 -8.56 -23.06 -9.76
N PRO A 2 -7.95 -23.06 -8.57
CA PRO A 2 -8.38 -22.18 -7.50
C PRO A 2 -8.05 -20.74 -7.92
N VAL A 3 -9.02 -19.85 -7.74
CA VAL A 3 -8.82 -18.40 -7.84
C VAL A 3 -7.92 -17.97 -6.68
N ASP A 4 -6.80 -17.34 -7.03
CA ASP A 4 -5.86 -16.71 -6.10
C ASP A 4 -6.49 -15.42 -5.56
N PRO A 5 -6.77 -15.29 -4.24
CA PRO A 5 -7.41 -14.12 -3.66
C PRO A 5 -6.44 -12.96 -3.33
N GLY A 6 -5.20 -12.96 -3.82
CA GLY A 6 -4.14 -12.05 -3.36
C GLY A 6 -3.73 -10.87 -4.26
N ARG A 7 -4.56 -10.36 -5.19
CA ARG A 7 -4.12 -9.27 -6.09
C ARG A 7 -5.24 -8.30 -6.49
N HIS A 8 -5.59 -7.35 -5.61
CA HIS A 8 -6.57 -6.30 -5.95
C HIS A 8 -5.94 -4.94 -6.26
N TRP A 9 -4.65 -4.74 -5.98
CA TRP A 9 -3.96 -3.46 -6.17
C TRP A 9 -3.35 -3.29 -7.58
N LEU A 10 -3.32 -4.37 -8.37
CA LEU A 10 -2.72 -4.43 -9.71
C LEU A 10 -3.70 -4.83 -10.85
N GLU A 11 -5.01 -4.94 -10.60
CA GLU A 11 -5.96 -5.14 -11.70
C GLU A 11 -6.05 -3.87 -12.57
N ALA A 12 -5.32 -3.89 -13.69
CA ALA A 12 -5.53 -3.01 -14.81
C ALA A 12 -6.99 -3.12 -15.27
N GLY A 13 -7.78 -2.09 -15.01
CA GLY A 13 -9.13 -1.98 -15.54
C GLY A 13 -9.10 -2.07 -17.06
N ILE A 14 -9.66 -3.14 -17.61
CA ILE A 14 -10.02 -3.30 -19.02
C ILE A 14 -11.20 -2.36 -19.30
N THR A 15 -10.95 -1.06 -19.25
CA THR A 15 -11.77 0.00 -19.84
C THR A 15 -10.76 1.01 -20.37
N GLY A 16 -10.77 1.28 -21.67
CA GLY A 16 -9.80 2.13 -22.39
C GLY A 16 -9.88 3.62 -22.03
N ILE A 17 -9.81 3.94 -20.74
CA ILE A 17 -9.61 5.26 -20.18
C ILE A 17 -8.38 5.13 -19.29
N ALA A 18 -7.23 5.56 -19.81
CA ALA A 18 -6.02 5.72 -19.01
C ALA A 18 -6.33 6.73 -17.89
N ARG A 19 -6.54 6.25 -16.66
CA ARG A 19 -6.43 7.12 -15.50
C ARG A 19 -4.93 7.39 -15.32
N PRO A 20 -4.45 8.63 -15.46
CA PRO A 20 -3.09 8.92 -15.01
C PRO A 20 -3.03 8.62 -13.52
N ARG A 21 -2.07 7.80 -13.08
CA ARG A 21 -1.66 7.71 -11.67
C ARG A 21 -0.16 8.07 -11.66
N GLU A 22 0.21 9.27 -11.22
CA GLU A 22 0.19 9.79 -9.83
C GLU A 22 1.35 9.20 -9.01
N TRP A 23 2.53 9.11 -9.64
CA TRP A 23 3.79 8.91 -8.91
C TRP A 23 4.21 10.25 -8.33
N ASP A 24 4.51 10.28 -7.04
CA ASP A 24 5.06 11.47 -6.37
C ASP A 24 6.54 11.65 -6.71
N ALA A 25 7.25 10.54 -6.94
CA ALA A 25 8.63 10.53 -7.40
C ALA A 25 8.88 9.40 -8.41
N ILE A 26 9.75 9.67 -9.38
CA ILE A 26 10.22 8.70 -10.36
C ILE A 26 11.73 8.83 -10.51
N ALA A 27 12.43 7.70 -10.52
CA ALA A 27 13.85 7.61 -10.81
C ALA A 27 14.13 6.51 -11.84
N THR A 28 15.28 6.59 -12.49
CA THR A 28 15.79 5.52 -13.35
C THR A 28 17.21 5.21 -12.92
N ILE A 29 17.52 3.92 -12.74
CA ILE A 29 18.86 3.48 -12.36
C ILE A 29 19.37 2.39 -13.30
N ASP A 30 20.68 2.41 -13.50
CA ASP A 30 21.41 1.26 -14.00
C ASP A 30 21.72 0.34 -12.82
N ALA A 31 21.30 -0.91 -12.91
CA ALA A 31 21.44 -1.90 -11.86
C ALA A 31 21.85 -3.25 -12.47
N PRO A 32 23.09 -3.32 -13.01
CA PRO A 32 23.56 -4.52 -13.70
C PRO A 32 23.69 -5.68 -12.71
N GLY A 33 23.19 -6.85 -13.10
CA GLY A 33 23.25 -8.07 -12.29
C GLY A 33 22.15 -8.22 -11.24
N VAL A 34 21.24 -7.25 -11.13
CA VAL A 34 20.00 -7.44 -10.37
C VAL A 34 19.12 -8.47 -11.07
N LEU A 35 18.67 -9.46 -10.31
CA LEU A 35 17.78 -10.52 -10.79
C LEU A 35 16.31 -10.12 -10.59
N GLY A 36 15.45 -10.69 -11.42
CA GLY A 36 14.02 -10.41 -11.43
C GLY A 36 13.66 -9.29 -12.41
N GLU A 37 12.36 -9.06 -12.53
CA GLU A 37 11.79 -8.07 -13.45
C GLU A 37 11.04 -6.97 -12.69
N GLU A 38 10.75 -7.20 -11.41
CA GLU A 38 9.95 -6.33 -10.57
C GLU A 38 10.36 -6.49 -9.09
N VAL A 39 10.35 -5.38 -8.35
CA VAL A 39 10.54 -5.33 -6.90
C VAL A 39 9.57 -4.30 -6.33
N GLU A 40 8.70 -4.74 -5.43
CA GLU A 40 7.78 -3.88 -4.70
C GLU A 40 8.19 -3.81 -3.23
N PHE A 41 8.17 -2.59 -2.67
CA PHE A 41 8.51 -2.40 -1.27
C PHE A 41 7.90 -1.12 -0.69
N VAL A 42 7.76 -1.11 0.63
CA VAL A 42 7.48 0.08 1.43
C VAL A 42 8.72 0.48 2.21
N ALA A 43 9.09 1.75 2.12
CA ALA A 43 10.10 2.37 2.97
C ALA A 43 9.42 3.03 4.17
N LEU A 44 9.75 2.58 5.37
CA LEU A 44 9.16 3.05 6.62
C LEU A 44 9.88 4.28 7.16
N ALA A 45 9.21 5.04 8.03
CA ALA A 45 9.77 6.25 8.65
C ALA A 45 11.04 6.01 9.47
N ASP A 46 11.28 4.77 9.92
CA ASP A 46 12.48 4.37 10.65
C ASP A 46 13.63 3.87 9.74
N GLY A 47 13.45 3.94 8.42
CA GLY A 47 14.43 3.51 7.42
C GLY A 47 14.42 2.00 7.14
N ARG A 48 13.53 1.21 7.75
CA ARG A 48 13.34 -0.20 7.39
C ARG A 48 12.53 -0.34 6.10
N PHE A 49 12.69 -1.48 5.43
CA PHE A 49 11.92 -1.84 4.23
C PHE A 49 11.04 -3.05 4.48
N VAL A 50 9.78 -2.96 4.08
CA VAL A 50 8.85 -4.10 3.96
C VAL A 50 8.79 -4.48 2.49
N ARG A 51 9.07 -5.73 2.15
CA ARG A 51 8.94 -6.24 0.77
C ARG A 51 7.53 -6.70 0.51
N GLU A 52 7.05 -6.40 -0.69
CA GLU A 52 5.73 -6.80 -1.16
C GLU A 52 5.87 -7.67 -2.42
N GLY A 53 4.93 -8.59 -2.63
CA GLY A 53 4.94 -9.50 -3.78
C GLY A 53 5.86 -10.74 -3.65
N GLU A 54 6.11 -11.41 -4.78
CA GLU A 54 6.95 -12.61 -4.82
C GLU A 54 8.36 -12.30 -4.32
N ARG A 55 8.97 -13.28 -3.63
CA ARG A 55 10.29 -13.16 -2.98
C ARG A 55 11.40 -12.94 -4.01
N SER A 56 11.53 -11.73 -4.52
CA SER A 56 12.74 -11.27 -5.19
C SER A 56 13.85 -11.20 -4.15
N ALA A 57 14.98 -11.84 -4.44
CA ALA A 57 16.16 -11.80 -3.57
C ALA A 57 16.85 -10.43 -3.58
N THR A 58 16.41 -9.52 -4.44
CA THR A 58 16.99 -8.19 -4.63
C THR A 58 16.74 -7.30 -3.42
N ASP A 59 17.79 -6.62 -2.96
CA ASP A 59 17.73 -5.66 -1.86
C ASP A 59 17.03 -4.35 -2.30
N PRO A 60 15.89 -3.97 -1.69
CA PRO A 60 15.20 -2.72 -2.03
C PRO A 60 16.02 -1.47 -1.75
N ALA A 61 17.05 -1.53 -0.89
CA ALA A 61 17.90 -0.39 -0.57
C ALA A 61 18.53 0.25 -1.82
N LEU A 62 18.84 -0.54 -2.86
CA LEU A 62 19.36 -0.04 -4.13
C LEU A 62 18.37 0.90 -4.83
N PHE A 63 17.09 0.54 -4.85
CA PHE A 63 16.04 1.36 -5.48
C PHE A 63 15.65 2.54 -4.60
N ALA A 64 15.68 2.37 -3.28
CA ALA A 64 15.44 3.47 -2.34
C ALA A 64 16.49 4.58 -2.47
N ALA A 65 17.77 4.24 -2.66
CA ALA A 65 18.83 5.22 -2.88
C ALA A 65 18.58 6.09 -4.14
N ALA A 66 17.88 5.56 -5.15
CA ALA A 66 17.52 6.31 -6.34
C ALA A 66 16.47 7.41 -6.09
N LEU A 67 15.71 7.27 -5.01
CA LEU A 67 14.61 8.16 -4.62
C LEU A 67 15.03 9.13 -3.50
N GLU A 68 16.27 9.05 -3.02
CA GLU A 68 16.77 9.88 -1.92
C GLU A 68 16.63 11.37 -2.24
N GLY A 69 15.94 12.11 -1.37
CA GLY A 69 15.65 13.54 -1.55
C GLY A 69 14.55 13.87 -2.58
N ALA A 70 14.00 12.87 -3.28
CA ALA A 70 12.88 13.06 -4.21
C ALA A 70 11.51 12.85 -3.53
N ILE A 71 11.47 12.03 -2.47
CA ILE A 71 10.27 11.73 -1.70
C ILE A 71 10.62 11.51 -0.22
N GLU A 72 9.76 11.97 0.67
CA GLU A 72 9.90 11.76 2.12
C GLU A 72 9.35 10.39 2.53
N LEU A 73 9.87 9.86 3.64
CA LEU A 73 9.33 8.65 4.25
C LEU A 73 8.03 8.95 5.03
N PRO A 74 7.08 8.00 5.11
CA PRO A 74 7.08 6.69 4.44
C PRO A 74 6.49 6.74 3.02
N TYR A 75 6.96 5.83 2.17
CA TYR A 75 6.46 5.70 0.80
C TYR A 75 6.39 4.23 0.35
N ARG A 76 5.52 3.96 -0.62
CA ARG A 76 5.44 2.70 -1.37
C ARG A 76 6.14 2.90 -2.70
N ALA A 77 6.93 1.93 -3.13
CA ALA A 77 7.68 1.98 -4.38
C ALA A 77 7.57 0.68 -5.17
N VAL A 78 7.61 0.84 -6.49
CA VAL A 78 7.66 -0.25 -7.47
C VAL A 78 8.83 0.02 -8.40
N ALA A 79 9.77 -0.92 -8.44
CA ALA A 79 10.86 -0.93 -9.39
C ALA A 79 10.60 -1.99 -10.46
N VAL A 80 10.57 -1.60 -11.72
CA VAL A 80 10.32 -2.50 -12.86
C VAL A 80 11.49 -2.40 -13.84
N ARG A 81 11.96 -3.57 -14.28
CA ARG A 81 13.02 -3.66 -15.28
C ARG A 81 12.50 -3.28 -16.67
N ARG A 82 13.24 -2.41 -17.34
CA ARG A 82 13.02 -1.96 -18.72
C ARG A 82 14.32 -2.09 -19.49
N GLU A 83 14.43 -3.17 -20.26
CA GLU A 83 15.64 -3.54 -21.00
C GLU A 83 16.86 -3.66 -20.06
N ALA A 84 17.83 -2.73 -20.16
CA ALA A 84 19.02 -2.69 -19.34
C ALA A 84 18.87 -1.85 -18.05
N LEU A 85 17.81 -1.04 -17.94
CA LEU A 85 17.60 -0.11 -16.84
C LEU A 85 16.43 -0.54 -15.95
N TRP A 86 16.35 0.05 -14.76
CA TRP A 86 15.22 -0.07 -13.86
C TRP A 86 14.53 1.27 -13.71
N ALA A 87 13.21 1.28 -13.93
CA ALA A 87 12.36 2.42 -13.61
C ALA A 87 11.77 2.22 -12.21
N VAL A 88 11.94 3.21 -11.34
CA VAL A 88 11.45 3.18 -9.96
C VAL A 88 10.42 4.29 -9.79
N GLY A 89 9.19 3.94 -9.48
CA GLY A 89 8.14 4.88 -9.10
C GLY A 89 7.86 4.78 -7.60
N ALA A 90 7.59 5.90 -6.94
CA ALA A 90 7.15 5.93 -5.54
C ALA A 90 5.97 6.87 -5.31
N VAL A 91 5.16 6.52 -4.31
CA VAL A 91 4.02 7.29 -3.80
C VAL A 91 4.09 7.41 -2.29
N SER A 92 3.79 8.59 -1.76
CA SER A 92 3.73 8.81 -0.33
C SER A 92 2.55 8.02 0.23
N ILE A 93 2.77 7.36 1.36
CA ILE A 93 1.72 6.63 2.05
C ILE A 93 1.64 7.10 3.49
N GLU A 94 0.58 6.70 4.18
CA GLU A 94 0.51 6.84 5.62
C GLU A 94 0.53 5.47 6.26
N VAL A 95 1.30 5.33 7.33
CA VAL A 95 1.48 4.07 8.04
C VAL A 95 1.12 4.28 9.50
N ALA A 96 0.35 3.36 10.08
CA ALA A 96 0.14 3.33 11.52
C ALA A 96 0.08 1.90 12.06
N GLU A 97 0.34 1.78 13.35
CA GLU A 97 0.14 0.55 14.10
C GLU A 97 -1.33 0.43 14.53
N LEU A 98 -1.95 -0.71 14.24
CA LEU A 98 -3.31 -1.01 14.67
C LEU A 98 -3.27 -2.00 15.83
N HIS A 99 -3.72 -1.54 17.01
CA HIS A 99 -3.77 -2.37 18.22
C HIS A 99 -5.18 -2.44 18.86
N PRO A 100 -5.68 -3.66 19.15
CA PRO A 100 -5.12 -4.96 18.75
C PRO A 100 -5.06 -5.10 17.23
N SER A 101 -4.09 -5.86 16.70
CA SER A 101 -3.99 -6.06 15.25
C SER A 101 -5.26 -6.74 14.76
N PRO A 102 -5.99 -6.13 13.81
CA PRO A 102 -7.08 -6.79 13.13
C PRO A 102 -6.59 -8.07 12.45
N ARG A 103 -7.52 -8.99 12.12
CA ARG A 103 -7.22 -10.15 11.26
C ARG A 103 -7.42 -9.78 9.79
N GLY A 104 -6.84 -10.56 8.88
CA GLY A 104 -6.89 -10.33 7.43
C GLY A 104 -5.77 -9.41 6.94
N ASP A 105 -5.70 -9.15 5.64
CA ASP A 105 -4.65 -8.33 5.03
C ASP A 105 -5.20 -7.03 4.46
N GLU A 106 -6.51 -6.97 4.21
CA GLU A 106 -7.22 -5.79 3.74
C GLU A 106 -8.43 -5.49 4.62
N LEU A 107 -8.58 -4.23 5.05
CA LEU A 107 -9.74 -3.73 5.78
C LEU A 107 -10.38 -2.58 4.99
N GLU A 108 -11.69 -2.61 4.82
CA GLU A 108 -12.45 -1.42 4.41
C GLU A 108 -13.55 -1.12 5.43
N LEU A 109 -13.40 0.01 6.12
CA LEU A 109 -14.34 0.50 7.10
C LEU A 109 -15.06 1.74 6.54
N THR A 110 -16.38 1.65 6.40
CA THR A 110 -17.19 2.75 5.85
C THR A 110 -18.22 3.20 6.89
N TRP A 111 -18.26 4.50 7.15
CA TRP A 111 -19.34 5.15 7.88
C TRP A 111 -20.09 6.12 6.97
N ASN A 112 -21.38 5.88 6.75
CA ASN A 112 -22.21 6.68 5.84
C ASN A 112 -23.07 7.74 6.55
N GLY A 113 -22.85 8.00 7.84
CA GLY A 113 -23.70 8.87 8.65
C GLY A 113 -24.69 8.13 9.56
N THR A 114 -25.02 6.87 9.25
CA THR A 114 -26.02 6.08 9.99
C THR A 114 -25.50 4.70 10.37
N THR A 115 -24.76 4.05 9.48
CA THR A 115 -24.26 2.69 9.64
C THR A 115 -22.75 2.67 9.49
N LEU A 116 -22.09 1.93 10.38
CA LEU A 116 -20.70 1.53 10.25
C LEU A 116 -20.64 0.11 9.70
N SER A 117 -19.93 -0.09 8.60
CA SER A 117 -19.74 -1.40 7.98
C SER A 117 -18.27 -1.68 7.76
N LEU A 118 -17.84 -2.91 8.05
CA LEU A 118 -16.49 -3.40 7.83
C LEU A 118 -16.50 -4.56 6.84
N THR A 119 -15.56 -4.54 5.91
CA THR A 119 -15.11 -5.73 5.17
C THR A 119 -13.67 -6.04 5.55
N VAL A 120 -13.37 -7.33 5.67
CA VAL A 120 -12.03 -7.88 5.87
C VAL A 120 -11.79 -8.85 4.73
N ASP A 121 -10.74 -8.63 3.93
CA ASP A 121 -10.43 -9.45 2.75
C ASP A 121 -11.67 -9.64 1.84
N SER A 122 -12.38 -8.54 1.57
CA SER A 122 -13.63 -8.51 0.81
C SER A 122 -14.83 -9.25 1.44
N LEU A 123 -14.72 -9.76 2.66
CA LEU A 123 -15.81 -10.44 3.37
C LEU A 123 -16.40 -9.54 4.45
N PRO A 124 -17.74 -9.45 4.59
CA PRO A 124 -18.35 -8.70 5.67
C PRO A 124 -17.89 -9.21 7.05
N ALA A 125 -17.54 -8.27 7.93
CA ALA A 125 -17.09 -8.55 9.28
C ALA A 125 -17.74 -7.60 10.29
N ASP A 126 -17.66 -7.97 11.57
CA ASP A 126 -18.11 -7.09 12.66
C ASP A 126 -17.14 -5.89 12.79
N PRO A 127 -17.64 -4.64 12.69
CA PRO A 127 -16.82 -3.43 12.83
C PRO A 127 -16.00 -3.35 14.13
N ALA A 128 -16.40 -4.04 15.20
CA ALA A 128 -15.64 -4.11 16.45
C ALA A 128 -14.22 -4.71 16.29
N HIS A 129 -13.95 -5.40 15.18
CA HIS A 129 -12.60 -5.90 14.88
C HIS A 129 -11.65 -4.84 14.32
N ALA A 130 -12.14 -3.62 14.06
CA ALA A 130 -11.38 -2.53 13.46
C ALA A 130 -11.42 -1.22 14.29
N ASP A 131 -11.63 -1.32 15.62
CA ASP A 131 -11.72 -0.17 16.54
C ASP A 131 -10.54 0.83 16.41
N ALA A 132 -9.32 0.32 16.18
CA ALA A 132 -8.14 1.16 15.99
C ALA A 132 -8.24 2.00 14.71
N LEU A 133 -8.68 1.39 13.60
CA LEU A 133 -8.88 2.07 12.32
C LEU A 133 -10.04 3.07 12.40
N GLU A 134 -11.14 2.70 13.07
CA GLU A 134 -12.27 3.62 13.31
C GLU A 134 -11.82 4.87 14.07
N ARG A 135 -11.04 4.69 15.14
CA ARG A 135 -10.51 5.81 15.93
C ARG A 135 -9.68 6.74 15.08
N ILE A 136 -8.79 6.21 14.23
CA ILE A 136 -8.00 7.01 13.29
C ILE A 136 -8.91 7.78 12.33
N ALA A 137 -9.91 7.12 11.74
CA ALA A 137 -10.83 7.75 10.81
C ALA A 137 -11.63 8.91 11.43
N LEU A 138 -12.14 8.72 12.66
CA LEU A 138 -12.88 9.74 13.41
C LEU A 138 -12.03 10.97 13.78
N HIS A 139 -10.72 10.81 13.96
CA HIS A 139 -9.83 11.95 14.19
C HIS A 139 -9.60 12.77 12.92
N ARG A 140 -9.75 12.16 11.73
CA ARG A 140 -9.46 12.80 10.43
C ARG A 140 -10.70 13.34 9.73
N SER A 141 -11.85 12.68 9.87
CA SER A 141 -13.11 13.11 9.25
C SER A 141 -14.14 13.49 10.29
N ARG A 142 -14.83 14.61 10.06
CA ARG A 142 -15.99 15.06 10.86
C ARG A 142 -17.33 14.61 10.28
N GLY A 143 -17.32 13.99 9.11
CA GLY A 143 -18.50 13.54 8.37
C GLY A 143 -18.34 12.10 7.88
N PRO A 144 -19.26 11.63 7.01
CA PRO A 144 -19.15 10.32 6.37
C PRO A 144 -17.74 10.06 5.83
N TYR A 145 -17.25 8.83 6.00
CA TYR A 145 -15.90 8.46 5.62
C TYR A 145 -15.79 7.01 5.13
N ALA A 146 -14.77 6.77 4.32
CA ALA A 146 -14.25 5.44 4.03
C ALA A 146 -12.78 5.40 4.47
N ALA A 147 -12.45 4.44 5.33
CA ALA A 147 -11.10 4.15 5.77
C ALA A 147 -10.68 2.79 5.22
N ARG A 148 -9.53 2.74 4.55
CA ARG A 148 -8.89 1.52 4.09
C ARG A 148 -7.62 1.28 4.88
N ALA A 149 -7.33 0.02 5.15
CA ALA A 149 -6.03 -0.38 5.65
C ALA A 149 -5.52 -1.62 4.91
N HIS A 150 -4.23 -1.61 4.56
CA HIS A 150 -3.54 -2.75 3.96
C HIS A 150 -2.36 -3.17 4.85
N ARG A 151 -2.26 -4.46 5.17
CA ARG A 151 -1.23 -4.95 6.09
C ARG A 151 0.14 -4.88 5.43
N LEU A 152 1.11 -4.32 6.15
CA LEU A 152 2.51 -4.29 5.73
C LEU A 152 3.29 -5.42 6.41
N ALA A 153 3.30 -5.42 7.74
CA ALA A 153 3.98 -6.44 8.55
C ALA A 153 3.42 -6.42 9.97
N ASP A 154 3.17 -7.59 10.55
CA ASP A 154 2.68 -7.72 11.93
C ASP A 154 1.50 -6.78 12.22
N ASP A 155 1.66 -5.79 13.09
CA ASP A 155 0.65 -4.79 13.47
C ASP A 155 0.72 -3.47 12.68
N LEU A 156 1.60 -3.39 11.68
CA LEU A 156 1.85 -2.23 10.85
C LEU A 156 0.99 -2.25 9.59
N TRP A 157 0.25 -1.17 9.36
CA TRP A 157 -0.69 -1.03 8.25
C TRP A 157 -0.46 0.26 7.49
N GLU A 158 -0.56 0.19 6.17
CA GLU A 158 -0.84 1.37 5.34
C GLU A 158 -2.30 1.78 5.54
N ILE A 159 -2.57 3.07 5.68
CA ILE A 159 -3.90 3.59 5.98
C ILE A 159 -4.26 4.73 5.04
N LEU A 160 -5.49 4.70 4.54
CA LEU A 160 -6.07 5.79 3.76
C LEU A 160 -7.46 6.13 4.29
N VAL A 161 -7.70 7.39 4.64
CA VAL A 161 -9.02 7.86 5.08
C VAL A 161 -9.52 8.93 4.12
N LEU A 162 -10.69 8.71 3.53
CA LEU A 162 -11.31 9.60 2.56
C LEU A 162 -12.70 10.02 3.07
N PRO A 163 -13.07 11.31 2.94
CA PRO A 163 -14.45 11.73 3.15
C PRO A 163 -15.37 11.15 2.05
N LEU A 164 -16.63 10.90 2.39
CA LEU A 164 -17.70 10.48 1.47
C LEU A 164 -18.66 11.60 1.09
#